data_AF-A0A2V6PZB0-F1
#
_entry.id   AF-A0A2V6PZB0-F1
#
_cell.length_a   1.000
_cell.length_b   1.000
_cell.length_c   1.000
_cell.angle_alpha   90.00
_cell.angle_beta   90.00
_cell.angle_gamma   90.00
#
_symmetry.space_group_name_H-M   'P 1'
#
loop_
_entity.id
_entity.type
_entity.pdbx_description
1 polymer ?
#
loop_
_entity_poly.entity_id
_entity_poly.type
_entity_poly.pdbx_seq_one_letter_code
_entity_poly.pdbx_strand_id
1 'polypeptide(L)'
;MERPYDVITFDCYGTLIDWERGITDAFSAELATAGASADVRPVLAAYHEIEPIVERETYRSYRDVLTETARRLARRLGWALPDARASFLADSLPGWPPFPDTNPALERLAAAGYRLGIL
;
A
#
# COMPACT_ATOMS: atom_id res chain seq x y z
N MET A 1 -27.13 6.07 24.43
CA MET A 1 -26.49 7.09 23.58
C MET A 1 -27.13 6.99 22.23
N GLU A 2 -27.72 8.08 21.74
CA GLU A 2 -28.27 8.15 20.38
C GLU A 2 -27.09 8.23 19.39
N ARG A 3 -27.14 7.45 18.32
CA ARG A 3 -26.04 7.36 17.34
C ARG A 3 -26.40 8.29 16.18
N PRO A 4 -25.58 9.31 15.85
CA PRO A 4 -25.88 10.26 14.77
C PRO A 4 -25.85 9.62 13.37
N TYR A 5 -25.26 8.44 13.22
CA TYR A 5 -25.12 7.74 11.95
C TYR A 5 -25.35 6.24 12.11
N ASP A 6 -25.84 5.60 11.05
CA ASP A 6 -26.03 4.14 10.99
C ASP A 6 -24.81 3.38 10.46
N VAL A 7 -24.02 4.03 9.62
CA VAL A 7 -22.86 3.47 8.91
C VAL A 7 -21.71 4.46 8.92
N ILE A 8 -20.50 3.98 9.12
CA ILE A 8 -19.26 4.73 8.94
C ILE A 8 -18.42 3.98 7.90
N THR A 9 -18.12 4.62 6.78
CA THR A 9 -17.21 4.10 5.75
C THR A 9 -15.84 4.74 5.90
N PHE A 10 -14.79 3.93 5.77
CA PHE A 10 -13.41 4.38 5.83
C PHE A 10 -12.74 4.18 4.48
N ASP A 11 -11.91 5.14 4.10
CA ASP A 11 -10.77 4.83 3.25
C ASP A 11 -9.86 3.79 3.97
N CYS A 12 -9.12 2.97 3.22
CA CYS A 12 -8.30 1.90 3.78
C CYS A 12 -6.81 2.27 3.83
N TYR A 13 -6.18 2.56 2.69
CA TYR A 13 -4.74 2.74 2.58
C TYR A 13 -4.36 4.19 2.85
N GLY A 14 -3.76 4.46 4.01
CA GLY A 14 -3.43 5.81 4.48
C GLY A 14 -4.34 6.30 5.59
N THR A 15 -5.52 5.69 5.75
CA THR A 15 -6.41 5.93 6.90
C THR A 15 -6.31 4.81 7.94
N LEU A 16 -6.36 3.54 7.52
CA LEU A 16 -6.32 2.37 8.42
C LEU A 16 -4.98 1.62 8.31
N ILE A 17 -4.49 1.47 7.08
CA ILE A 17 -3.26 0.74 6.77
C ILE A 17 -2.11 1.72 6.55
N ASP A 18 -0.99 1.47 7.24
CA ASP A 18 0.29 2.15 7.04
C ASP A 18 0.95 1.63 5.76
N TRP A 19 0.45 2.11 4.63
CA TRP A 19 0.87 1.74 3.31
C TRP A 19 2.28 2.25 2.98
N GLU A 20 2.70 3.39 3.54
CA GLU A 20 4.07 3.93 3.35
C GLU A 20 5.11 2.97 3.93
N ARG A 21 4.88 2.48 5.15
CA ARG A 21 5.71 1.43 5.73
C ARG A 21 5.61 0.14 4.93
N GLY A 22 4.40 -0.27 4.54
CA GLY A 22 4.17 -1.47 3.72
C GLY A 22 5.01 -1.49 2.43
N ILE A 23 5.01 -0.39 1.68
CA ILE A 23 5.83 -0.25 0.47
C ILE A 23 7.32 -0.28 0.80
N THR A 24 7.75 0.49 1.80
CA THR A 24 9.17 0.59 2.16
C THR A 24 9.74 -0.77 2.59
N ASP A 25 8.99 -1.51 3.41
CA ASP A 25 9.36 -2.85 3.88
C ASP A 25 9.38 -3.86 2.72
N ALA A 26 8.41 -3.79 1.80
CA ALA A 26 8.36 -4.65 0.62
C ALA A 26 9.57 -4.45 -0.31
N PHE A 27 9.94 -3.20 -0.61
CA PHE A 27 11.12 -2.90 -1.41
C PHE A 27 12.41 -3.33 -0.71
N SER A 28 12.50 -3.10 0.60
CA SER A 28 13.67 -3.52 1.40
C SER A 28 13.85 -5.05 1.37
N ALA A 29 12.77 -5.81 1.55
CA ALA A 29 12.80 -7.27 1.52
C ALA A 29 13.17 -7.82 0.14
N GLU A 30 12.62 -7.23 -0.92
CA GLU A 30 12.87 -7.65 -2.29
C GLU A 30 14.31 -7.35 -2.72
N LEU A 31 14.86 -6.17 -2.37
CA LEU A 31 16.26 -5.83 -2.61
C LEU A 31 17.23 -6.75 -1.86
N ALA A 32 16.93 -7.07 -0.60
CA ALA A 32 17.70 -8.02 0.18
C ALA A 32 17.71 -9.40 -0.48
N THR A 33 16.57 -9.86 -0.99
CA THR A 33 16.46 -11.15 -1.69
C THR A 33 17.21 -11.14 -3.02
N ALA A 34 17.29 -10.01 -3.71
CA ALA A 34 18.03 -9.86 -4.96
C ALA A 34 19.54 -9.69 -4.74
N GLY A 35 20.02 -9.54 -3.50
CA GLY A 35 21.41 -9.16 -3.22
C GLY A 35 21.78 -7.78 -3.79
N ALA A 36 20.79 -6.92 -4.02
CA ALA A 36 20.97 -5.62 -4.65
C ALA A 36 21.22 -4.53 -3.60
N SER A 37 22.16 -3.64 -3.89
CA SER A 37 22.47 -2.45 -3.10
C SER A 37 21.76 -1.24 -3.71
N ALA A 38 20.43 -1.18 -3.63
CA ALA A 38 19.69 0.01 -4.01
C ALA A 38 19.21 0.76 -2.76
N ASP A 39 19.17 2.08 -2.86
CA ASP A 39 18.66 2.92 -1.77
C ASP A 39 17.14 2.88 -1.75
N VAL A 40 16.56 2.45 -0.62
CA VAL A 40 15.11 2.43 -0.39
C VAL A 40 14.55 3.79 0.03
N ARG A 41 15.38 4.71 0.53
CA ARG A 41 14.95 6.04 0.99
C ARG A 41 14.16 6.83 -0.08
N PRO A 42 14.54 6.84 -1.37
CA PRO A 42 13.76 7.55 -2.40
C PRO A 42 12.51 6.83 -2.87
N VAL A 43 12.24 5.58 -2.43
CA VAL A 43 11.13 4.76 -2.97
C VAL A 43 9.78 5.44 -2.79
N LEU A 44 9.46 5.95 -1.60
CA LEU A 44 8.16 6.58 -1.34
C LEU A 44 7.94 7.84 -2.16
N ALA A 45 8.93 8.73 -2.21
CA ALA A 45 8.85 9.94 -3.02
C ALA A 45 8.64 9.59 -4.51
N ALA A 46 9.40 8.62 -5.02
CA ALA A 46 9.22 8.16 -6.39
C ALA A 46 7.87 7.45 -6.62
N TYR A 47 7.35 6.72 -5.63
CA TYR A 47 6.06 6.04 -5.69
C TYR A 47 4.93 7.06 -5.87
N HIS A 48 4.91 8.11 -5.04
CA HIS A 48 3.94 9.21 -5.14
C HIS A 48 3.90 9.90 -6.50
N GLU A 49 5.03 9.93 -7.22
CA GLU A 49 5.07 10.50 -8.57
C GLU A 49 4.62 9.51 -9.64
N ILE A 50 4.98 8.24 -9.50
CA ILE A 50 4.82 7.22 -10.56
C ILE A 50 3.44 6.59 -10.54
N GLU A 51 2.92 6.22 -9.37
CA GLU A 51 1.67 5.48 -9.28
C GLU A 51 0.48 6.26 -9.87
N PRO A 52 0.31 7.58 -9.61
CA PRO A 52 -0.79 8.32 -10.22
C PRO A 52 -0.67 8.43 -11.75
N ILE A 53 0.54 8.27 -12.31
CA ILE A 53 0.72 8.19 -13.77
C ILE A 53 0.21 6.84 -14.27
N VAL A 54 0.58 5.74 -13.61
CA VAL A 54 0.12 4.39 -13.95
C VAL A 54 -1.40 4.33 -13.90
N GLU A 55 -2.03 4.81 -12.84
CA GLU A 55 -3.49 4.82 -12.68
C GLU A 55 -4.22 5.59 -13.79
N ARG A 56 -3.66 6.71 -14.26
CA ARG A 56 -4.28 7.58 -15.27
C ARG A 56 -4.21 7.05 -16.70
N GLU A 57 -3.30 6.13 -17.01
CA GLU A 57 -3.11 5.63 -18.37
C GLU A 57 -4.29 4.81 -18.88
N THR A 58 -4.71 3.82 -18.10
CA THR A 58 -5.84 2.94 -18.40
C THR A 58 -6.29 2.25 -17.12
N TYR A 59 -7.57 1.89 -17.09
CA TYR A 59 -8.09 1.05 -16.01
C TYR A 59 -7.31 -0.25 -15.91
N ARG A 60 -6.91 -0.58 -14.68
CA ARG A 60 -6.18 -1.79 -14.30
C ARG A 60 -6.70 -2.27 -12.95
N SER A 61 -6.51 -3.55 -12.65
CA SER A 61 -6.70 -4.01 -11.28
C SER A 61 -5.64 -3.35 -10.38
N TYR A 62 -5.94 -3.16 -9.09
CA TYR A 62 -4.96 -2.56 -8.17
C TYR A 62 -3.66 -3.38 -8.08
N ARG A 63 -3.77 -4.71 -8.19
CA ARG A 63 -2.62 -5.62 -8.31
C ARG A 63 -1.74 -5.27 -9.52
N ASP A 64 -2.34 -5.00 -10.67
CA ASP A 64 -1.60 -4.63 -11.88
C ASP A 64 -1.01 -3.22 -11.79
N VAL A 65 -1.72 -2.28 -11.14
CA VAL A 65 -1.18 -0.94 -10.82
C VAL A 65 0.08 -1.08 -9.98
N LEU A 66 0.03 -1.78 -8.85
CA LEU A 66 1.19 -1.99 -7.98
C LEU A 66 2.35 -2.70 -8.70
N THR A 67 2.04 -3.70 -9.53
CA THR A 67 3.04 -4.42 -10.32
C THR A 67 3.74 -3.50 -11.33
N GLU A 68 2.99 -2.69 -12.08
CA GLU A 68 3.57 -1.77 -13.06
C GLU A 68 4.30 -0.61 -12.38
N THR A 69 3.78 -0.09 -11.28
CA THR A 69 4.45 0.91 -10.45
C THR A 69 5.78 0.38 -9.93
N ALA A 70 5.83 -0.86 -9.43
CA ALA A 70 7.06 -1.49 -8.98
C ALA A 70 8.12 -1.62 -10.10
N ARG A 71 7.72 -2.01 -11.32
CA ARG A 71 8.61 -2.01 -12.49
C ARG A 71 9.18 -0.63 -12.79
N ARG A 72 8.34 0.40 -12.81
CA ARG A 72 8.75 1.78 -13.11
C ARG A 72 9.68 2.34 -12.03
N LEU A 73 9.39 2.04 -10.77
CA LEU A 73 10.25 2.40 -9.63
C LEU A 73 11.61 1.74 -9.74
N ALA A 74 11.65 0.42 -9.97
CA ALA A 74 12.90 -0.30 -10.14
C ALA A 74 13.76 0.31 -11.26
N ARG A 75 13.16 0.61 -12.42
CA ARG A 75 13.85 1.31 -13.52
C ARG A 75 14.40 2.68 -13.10
N ARG A 76 13.59 3.49 -12.41
CA ARG A 76 14.00 4.84 -11.94
C ARG A 76 15.14 4.78 -10.92
N LEU A 77 15.16 3.73 -10.10
CA LEU A 77 16.18 3.50 -9.07
C LEU A 77 17.41 2.74 -9.60
N GLY A 78 17.47 2.45 -10.91
CA GLY A 78 18.59 1.72 -11.51
C GLY A 78 18.66 0.24 -11.12
N TRP A 79 17.56 -0.32 -10.63
CA TRP A 79 17.45 -1.71 -10.21
C TRP A 79 16.91 -2.60 -11.33
N ALA A 80 17.68 -3.62 -11.69
CA ALA A 80 17.29 -4.64 -12.65
C ALA A 80 16.32 -5.67 -12.03
N LEU A 81 15.09 -5.23 -11.73
CA LEU A 81 14.03 -6.09 -11.23
C LEU A 81 13.57 -7.08 -12.32
N PRO A 82 13.68 -8.41 -12.12
CA PRO A 82 13.17 -9.39 -13.07
C PRO A 82 11.64 -9.32 -13.18
N ASP A 83 11.10 -9.43 -14.39
CA ASP A 83 9.65 -9.36 -14.60
C ASP A 83 8.86 -10.42 -13.82
N ALA A 84 9.44 -11.61 -13.64
CA ALA A 84 8.85 -12.69 -12.85
C ALA A 84 8.70 -12.36 -11.36
N ARG A 85 9.39 -11.32 -10.87
CA ARG A 85 9.32 -10.83 -9.49
C ARG A 85 8.58 -9.50 -9.35
N ALA A 86 8.13 -8.90 -10.45
CA ALA A 86 7.51 -7.58 -10.44
C ALA A 86 6.23 -7.49 -9.58
N SER A 87 5.57 -8.62 -9.29
CA SER A 87 4.38 -8.67 -8.45
C SER A 87 4.67 -8.54 -6.95
N PHE A 88 5.94 -8.52 -6.52
CA PHE A 88 6.31 -8.54 -5.09
C PHE A 88 5.58 -7.48 -4.26
N LEU A 89 5.39 -6.28 -4.82
CA LEU A 89 4.69 -5.19 -4.13
C LEU A 89 3.23 -5.54 -3.90
N ALA A 90 2.54 -6.01 -4.95
CA ALA A 90 1.15 -6.45 -4.84
C ALA A 90 0.99 -7.68 -3.93
N ASP A 91 1.97 -8.58 -3.93
CA ASP A 91 1.97 -9.78 -3.10
C ASP A 91 2.22 -9.48 -1.62
N SER A 92 2.92 -8.38 -1.32
CA SER A 92 3.16 -7.93 0.06
C SER A 92 1.96 -7.24 0.71
N LEU A 93 1.02 -6.73 -0.09
CA LEU A 93 -0.10 -5.90 0.37
C LEU A 93 -0.92 -6.51 1.54
N PRO A 94 -1.23 -7.83 1.57
CA PRO A 94 -1.95 -8.41 2.70
C PRO A 94 -1.20 -8.37 4.03
N GLY A 95 0.12 -8.14 4.00
CA GLY A 95 0.99 -8.03 5.17
C GLY A 95 1.24 -6.60 5.63
N TRP A 96 0.69 -5.59 4.96
CA TRP A 96 0.91 -4.19 5.34
C TRP A 96 0.26 -3.90 6.69
N PRO A 97 0.99 -3.28 7.64
CA PRO A 97 0.50 -3.14 9.00
C PRO A 97 -0.59 -2.07 9.09
N PRO A 98 -1.60 -2.24 9.96
CA PRO A 98 -2.47 -1.14 10.34
C PRO A 98 -1.71 -0.13 11.21
N PHE A 99 -2.20 1.11 11.26
CA PHE A 99 -1.72 2.07 12.26
C PHE A 99 -2.04 1.56 13.68
N PRO A 100 -1.22 1.87 14.71
CA PRO A 100 -1.36 1.29 16.05
C PRO A 100 -2.73 1.52 16.71
N ASP A 101 -3.42 2.59 16.35
CA ASP A 101 -4.72 3.00 16.87
C ASP A 101 -5.91 2.50 16.04
N THR A 102 -5.68 1.92 14.86
CA THR A 102 -6.73 1.46 13.94
C THR A 102 -7.65 0.44 14.60
N ASN A 103 -7.12 -0.68 15.09
CA ASN A 103 -7.95 -1.73 15.68
C ASN A 103 -8.70 -1.24 16.94
N PRO A 104 -8.05 -0.59 17.93
CA PRO A 104 -8.75 -0.02 19.08
C PRO A 104 -9.85 0.98 18.71
N ALA A 105 -9.65 1.79 17.66
CA ALA A 105 -10.66 2.74 17.20
C ALA A 105 -11.85 2.04 16.55
N LEU A 106 -11.61 1.10 15.64
CA LEU A 106 -12.66 0.33 14.95
C LEU A 106 -13.46 -0.52 15.94
N GLU A 107 -12.80 -1.17 16.90
CA GLU A 107 -13.46 -1.94 17.96
C GLU A 107 -14.39 -1.08 18.81
N ARG A 108 -13.96 0.13 19.18
CA ARG A 108 -14.80 1.09 19.92
C ARG A 108 -16.02 1.52 19.11
N LEU A 109 -15.87 1.76 17.81
CA LEU A 109 -16.99 2.15 16.94
C LEU A 109 -17.97 0.99 16.74
N ALA A 110 -17.46 -0.22 16.54
CA ALA A 110 -18.28 -1.43 16.45
C ALA A 110 -19.05 -1.69 17.76
N ALA A 111 -18.38 -1.57 18.92
CA ALA A 111 -18.99 -1.72 20.24
C ALA A 111 -20.03 -0.62 20.53
N ALA A 112 -19.83 0.59 19.98
CA ALA A 112 -20.82 1.65 20.01
C ALA A 112 -22.02 1.39 19.07
N GLY A 113 -22.03 0.30 18.30
CA GLY A 113 -23.14 -0.17 17.48
C GLY A 113 -23.11 0.24 16.01
N TYR A 114 -22.10 1.01 15.56
CA TYR A 114 -21.99 1.43 14.16
C TYR A 114 -21.72 0.25 13.23
N ARG A 115 -22.31 0.27 12.03
CA ARG A 115 -21.87 -0.60 10.93
C ARG A 115 -20.65 0.02 10.28
N LEU A 116 -19.58 -0.74 10.11
CA LEU A 116 -18.33 -0.26 9.52
C LEU A 116 -18.19 -0.82 8.11
N GLY A 117 -17.70 0.00 7.19
CA GLY A 117 -17.43 -0.39 5.80
C GLY A 117 -16.15 0.26 5.28
N ILE A 118 -15.67 -0.23 4.14
CA ILE A 118 -14.55 0.35 3.39
C ILE A 118 -15.10 0.94 2.09
N LEU A 119 -14.60 2.12 1.69
CA LEU A 119 -14.92 2.77 0.43
C LEU A 119 -13.66 3.33 -0.24
#